data_AF-A0A7C7UEU2-F1
#
_entry.id   AF-A0A7C7UEU2-F1
#
_cell.length_a   1.000
_cell.length_b   1.000
_cell.length_c   1.000
_cell.angle_alpha   90.00
_cell.angle_beta   90.00
_cell.angle_gamma   90.00
#
_symmetry.space_group_name_H-M   'P 1'
#
loop_
_entity.id
_entity.type
_entity.pdbx_description
1 polymer ?
#
loop_
_entity_poly.entity_id
_entity_poly.type
_entity_poly.pdbx_seq_one_letter_code
_entity_poly.pdbx_strand_id
1 'polypeptide(L)'
;MPPEKKDIPCLNDDEIVEIARCGKQIHEHYIFPQDIEWAVDKDMPFPENVFILQSRPETVWSQRKRESVLQGKGAIELVWESVFKKR
;
A
#
# COMPACT_ATOMS: atom_id res chain seq x y z
N MET A 1 9.91 -5.42 25.63
CA MET A 1 8.68 -6.24 25.61
C MET A 1 8.86 -7.45 26.51
N PRO A 2 7.89 -7.79 27.37
CA PRO A 2 7.87 -9.07 28.08
C PRO A 2 8.03 -10.24 27.08
N PRO A 3 8.83 -11.27 27.39
CA PRO A 3 9.04 -12.41 26.51
C PRO A 3 7.75 -13.02 25.99
N GLU A 4 6.70 -13.08 26.82
CA GLU A 4 5.42 -13.71 26.46
C GLU A 4 4.67 -12.99 25.33
N LYS A 5 4.96 -11.70 25.07
CA LYS A 5 4.23 -10.90 24.08
C LYS A 5 4.90 -10.85 22.70
N LYS A 6 6.07 -11.48 22.53
CA LYS A 6 6.85 -11.38 21.28
C LYS A 6 6.16 -12.06 20.11
N ASP A 7 5.48 -13.17 20.38
CA ASP A 7 4.83 -14.01 19.36
C ASP A 7 3.31 -13.73 19.27
N ILE A 8 2.82 -12.73 20.01
CA ILE A 8 1.41 -12.33 20.01
C ILE A 8 1.23 -11.14 19.05
N PRO A 9 0.29 -11.21 18.11
CA PRO A 9 -0.07 -10.07 17.26
C PRO A 9 -0.40 -8.83 18.10
N CYS A 10 0.10 -7.67 17.67
CA CYS A 10 -0.16 -6.42 18.37
C CYS A 10 -1.55 -5.82 18.09
N LEU A 11 -2.22 -6.31 17.06
CA LEU A 11 -3.54 -5.90 16.58
C LEU A 11 -4.47 -7.11 16.47
N ASN A 12 -5.78 -6.87 16.56
CA ASN A 12 -6.80 -7.81 16.13
C ASN A 12 -7.23 -7.55 14.67
N ASP A 13 -8.02 -8.47 14.10
CA ASP A 13 -8.42 -8.42 12.68
C ASP A 13 -9.29 -7.18 12.36
N ASP A 14 -10.18 -6.77 13.28
CA ASP A 14 -11.06 -5.62 13.08
C ASP A 14 -10.26 -4.30 13.04
N GLU A 15 -9.27 -4.16 13.91
CA GLU A 15 -8.32 -3.03 13.91
C GLU A 15 -7.52 -2.97 12.61
N ILE A 16 -7.08 -4.12 12.08
CA ILE A 16 -6.36 -4.18 10.79
C ILE A 16 -7.25 -3.68 9.66
N VAL A 17 -8.50 -4.13 9.60
CA VAL A 17 -9.47 -3.72 8.58
C VAL A 17 -9.74 -2.22 8.68
N GLU A 18 -9.88 -1.68 9.89
CA GLU A 18 -10.14 -0.26 10.10
C GLU A 18 -8.95 0.63 9.72
N ILE A 19 -7.73 0.24 10.07
CA ILE A 19 -6.51 0.93 9.64
C ILE A 19 -6.42 0.92 8.10
N ALA A 20 -6.71 -0.22 7.46
CA ALA A 20 -6.71 -0.32 6.00
C ALA A 20 -7.81 0.56 5.36
N ARG A 21 -8.99 0.64 5.97
CA ARG A 21 -10.09 1.52 5.54
C ARG A 21 -9.65 2.99 5.57
N CYS A 22 -9.04 3.42 6.67
CA CYS A 22 -8.48 4.77 6.81
C CYS A 22 -7.39 5.04 5.77
N GLY A 23 -6.47 4.09 5.55
CA GLY A 23 -5.43 4.21 4.53
C GLY A 23 -5.99 4.37 3.11
N LYS A 24 -7.05 3.65 2.77
CA LYS A 24 -7.74 3.80 1.48
C LYS A 24 -8.36 5.19 1.32
N GLN A 25 -9.03 5.70 2.35
CA GLN A 25 -9.62 7.05 2.31
C GLN A 25 -8.55 8.13 2.16
N ILE A 26 -7.43 7.99 2.86
CA ILE A 26 -6.28 8.89 2.74
C ILE A 26 -5.71 8.86 1.31
N HIS A 27 -5.55 7.66 0.73
CA HIS A 27 -5.09 7.53 -0.64
C HIS A 27 -6.06 8.17 -1.66
N GLU A 28 -7.37 7.96 -1.50
CA GLU A 28 -8.40 8.58 -2.34
C GLU A 28 -8.37 10.10 -2.24
N HIS A 29 -8.10 10.64 -1.04
CA HIS A 29 -8.00 12.09 -0.83
C HIS A 29 -6.76 12.70 -1.49
N TYR A 30 -5.58 12.07 -1.32
CA TYR A 30 -4.33 12.60 -1.85
C TYR A 30 -3.99 12.14 -3.26
N ILE A 31 -4.66 11.12 -3.82
CA ILE A 31 -4.49 10.58 -5.18
C ILE A 31 -3.08 10.07 -5.53
N PHE A 32 -2.22 9.85 -4.54
CA PHE A 32 -0.94 9.16 -4.66
C PHE A 32 -0.65 8.31 -3.41
N PRO A 33 0.27 7.33 -3.47
CA PRO A 33 0.61 6.50 -2.31
C PRO A 33 1.11 7.35 -1.14
N GLN A 34 0.60 7.07 0.06
CA GLN A 34 1.04 7.70 1.30
C GLN A 34 1.80 6.71 2.17
N ASP A 35 2.75 7.23 2.94
CA ASP A 35 3.30 6.64 4.14
C ASP A 35 2.56 7.24 5.36
N ILE A 36 1.99 6.39 6.21
CA ILE A 36 1.00 6.78 7.22
C ILE A 36 1.43 6.26 8.59
N GLU A 37 1.49 7.17 9.56
CA GLU A 37 1.66 6.84 10.98
C GLU A 37 0.29 6.79 11.65
N TRP A 38 0.05 5.72 12.42
CA TRP A 38 -1.21 5.46 13.12
C TRP A 38 -0.95 4.96 14.54
N ALA A 39 -1.97 5.03 15.39
CA ALA A 39 -1.97 4.48 16.75
C ALA A 39 -3.30 3.82 17.08
N VAL A 40 -3.25 2.85 18.00
CA VAL A 40 -4.43 2.20 18.58
C VAL A 40 -4.40 2.42 20.09
N ASP A 41 -5.44 3.06 20.62
CA ASP A 41 -5.64 3.26 22.06
C ASP A 41 -6.37 2.05 22.67
N LYS A 42 -5.74 1.35 23.61
CA LYS A 42 -6.33 0.13 24.19
C LYS A 42 -7.42 0.41 25.22
N ASP A 43 -7.53 1.64 25.70
CA ASP A 43 -8.51 2.03 26.71
C ASP A 43 -9.82 2.55 26.08
N MET A 44 -9.84 2.73 24.76
CA MET A 44 -11.02 3.17 24.00
C MET A 44 -11.70 2.01 23.28
N PRO A 45 -13.04 2.08 23.10
CA PRO A 45 -13.76 1.08 22.33
C PRO A 45 -13.43 1.19 20.84
N PHE A 46 -13.37 0.05 20.16
CA PHE A 46 -13.38 0.03 18.70
C PHE A 46 -14.73 0.53 18.15
N PRO A 47 -14.76 1.30 17.04
CA PRO A 47 -13.63 1.71 16.17
C PRO A 47 -12.96 3.03 16.58
N GLU A 48 -13.41 3.67 17.65
CA GLU A 48 -12.95 5.00 18.09
C GLU A 48 -11.52 4.99 18.62
N ASN A 49 -10.94 3.79 18.80
CA ASN A 49 -9.58 3.60 19.25
C ASN A 49 -8.51 3.75 18.17
N VAL A 50 -8.86 3.86 16.88
CA VAL A 50 -7.90 3.97 15.78
C VAL A 50 -7.67 5.44 15.42
N PHE A 51 -6.42 5.89 15.49
CA PHE A 51 -6.04 7.27 15.19
C PHE A 51 -5.00 7.34 14.08
N ILE A 52 -5.17 8.31 13.18
CA ILE A 52 -4.15 8.68 12.20
C ILE A 52 -3.36 9.87 12.76
N LEU A 53 -2.05 9.72 12.85
CA LEU A 53 -1.15 10.72 13.42
C LEU A 53 -0.49 11.57 12.34
N GLN A 54 0.06 10.92 11.32
CA GLN A 54 0.79 11.57 10.23
C GLN A 54 0.49 10.87 8.91
N SER A 55 0.49 11.63 7.82
CA SER A 55 0.46 11.13 6.45
C SER A 55 1.39 11.96 5.59
N ARG A 56 2.24 11.30 4.81
CA ARG A 56 3.15 11.96 3.87
C ARG A 56 3.21 11.20 2.54
N PRO A 57 3.49 11.88 1.41
CA PRO A 57 3.77 11.20 0.16
C PRO A 57 4.85 10.12 0.33
N GLU A 58 4.60 8.94 -0.22
CA GLU A 58 5.62 7.88 -0.31
C GLU A 58 6.68 8.29 -1.34
N THR A 59 7.96 8.22 -0.98
CA THR A 59 9.07 8.73 -1.81
C THR A 59 10.16 7.71 -2.12
N VAL A 60 10.14 6.52 -1.53
CA VAL A 60 11.20 5.51 -1.66
C VAL A 60 10.89 4.54 -2.81
N TRP A 61 9.64 4.09 -2.96
CA TRP A 61 9.25 3.12 -3.98
C TRP A 61 9.06 3.74 -5.36
N SER A 62 8.75 5.03 -5.44
CA SER A 62 8.68 5.77 -6.72
C SER A 62 10.01 5.77 -7.49
N GLN A 63 11.14 5.55 -6.81
CA GLN A 63 12.47 5.50 -7.42
C GLN A 63 12.88 4.12 -7.94
N ARG A 64 12.14 3.05 -7.60
CA ARG A 64 12.43 1.73 -8.16
C ARG A 64 12.12 1.72 -9.64
N LYS A 65 13.15 1.48 -10.47
CA LYS A 65 12.97 1.17 -11.89
C LYS A 65 12.00 -0.01 -11.99
N ARG A 66 10.80 0.23 -12.52
CA ARG A 66 9.96 -0.85 -13.00
C ARG A 66 10.69 -1.51 -14.16
N GLU A 67 11.00 -2.79 -14.02
CA GLU A 67 11.41 -3.57 -15.19
C GLU A 67 10.30 -3.48 -16.23
N SER A 68 10.67 -3.17 -17.48
CA SER A 68 9.69 -3.14 -18.54
C SER A 68 9.17 -4.57 -18.74
N VAL A 69 7.85 -4.74 -18.59
CA VAL A 69 7.17 -6.00 -18.94
C VAL A 69 7.43 -6.37 -20.41
N LEU A 70 7.74 -5.36 -21.23
CA LEU A 70 8.29 -5.52 -22.55
C LEU A 70 9.76 -5.93 -22.41
N GLN A 71 10.06 -7.22 -22.60
CA GLN A 71 11.40 -7.80 -22.58
C GLN A 71 12.27 -7.23 -23.71
N GLY A 72 12.64 -5.95 -23.65
CA GLY A 72 13.42 -5.24 -24.66
C GLY A 72 12.69 -4.92 -25.97
N LYS A 73 11.47 -5.41 -26.18
CA LYS A 73 10.69 -5.11 -27.39
C LYS A 73 10.09 -3.71 -27.32
N GLY A 74 10.38 -2.89 -28.32
CA GLY A 74 9.76 -1.58 -28.45
C GLY A 74 8.25 -1.72 -28.66
N ALA A 75 7.47 -0.74 -28.20
CA ALA A 75 6.02 -0.69 -28.45
C ALA A 75 5.68 -0.86 -29.95
N ILE A 76 6.55 -0.33 -30.81
CA ILE A 76 6.45 -0.41 -32.27
C ILE A 76 6.61 -1.87 -32.72
N GLU A 77 7.62 -2.59 -32.23
CA GLU A 77 7.90 -3.99 -32.57
C GLU A 77 6.75 -4.93 -32.19
N LEU A 78 6.11 -4.71 -31.04
CA LEU A 78 4.96 -5.49 -30.60
C LEU A 78 3.73 -5.27 -31.48
N VAL A 79 3.50 -4.03 -31.92
CA VAL A 79 2.45 -3.70 -32.89
C VAL A 79 2.76 -4.36 -34.23
N TRP A 80 4.03 -4.35 -34.67
CA TRP A 80 4.44 -5.01 -35.91
C TRP A 80 4.20 -6.53 -35.86
N GLU A 81 4.62 -7.20 -34.78
CA GLU A 81 4.39 -8.64 -34.61
C GLU A 81 2.90 -8.99 -34.55
N SER A 82 2.08 -8.16 -33.91
CA SER A 82 0.64 -8.41 -33.78
C SER A 82 -0.12 -8.21 -35.10
N VAL A 83 0.24 -7.17 -35.87
CA VAL A 83 -0.51 -6.75 -37.07
C VAL A 83 -0.03 -7.46 -38.33
N PHE A 84 1.27 -7.73 -38.46
CA PHE A 84 1.85 -8.14 -39.74
C PHE A 84 2.39 -9.58 -39.76
N LYS A 85 2.56 -10.24 -38.60
CA LYS A 85 3.01 -11.65 -38.52
C LYS A 85 1.86 -12.67 -38.61
N LYS A 86 0.62 -12.21 -38.73
CA LYS A 86 -0.60 -13.05 -38.78
C LYS A 86 -1.11 -13.32 -40.20
N ARG A 87 -0.23 -13.26 -41.21
CA ARG A 87 -0.52 -13.67 -42.59
C ARG A 87 0.50 -14.70 -43.05
#